data_AF-A0A519V9D8-F1
#
_entry.id   AF-A0A519V9D8-F1
#
_cell.length_a   1.000
_cell.length_b   1.000
_cell.length_c   1.000
_cell.angle_alpha   90.00
_cell.angle_beta   90.00
_cell.angle_gamma   90.00
#
_symmetry.space_group_name_H-M   'P 1'
#
loop_
_entity.id
_entity.type
_entity.pdbx_description
1 polymer ?
#
loop_
_entity_poly.entity_id
_entity_poly.type
_entity_poly.pdbx_seq_one_letter_code
_entity_poly.pdbx_strand_id
1 'polypeptide(L)'
;MHPQVREAQPGSCPICGMDLVKTSSRPAVKMTPAEMAAMPAGNPAANDLILTAQQLELGNIRVQTIGNGTDSSPAASPAEAPAPQAVLTGTVTADAQRTQSISSRVAGRVEQLYVRQTGQLLRRGAPLFSVYSEQLETLQREYLLALAQDLQVAEPTYRHFAEATAQKLRLLG
;
A
#
# COMPACT_ATOMS: atom_id res chain seq x y z
N MET A 1 58.59 -29.29 18.43
CA MET A 1 59.49 -28.21 17.95
C MET A 1 58.99 -26.91 18.53
N HIS A 2 59.82 -26.16 19.27
CA HIS A 2 59.45 -24.93 19.98
C HIS A 2 59.48 -23.72 19.02
N PRO A 3 58.34 -23.22 18.49
CA PRO A 3 58.33 -22.22 17.42
C PRO A 3 58.75 -20.81 17.88
N GLN A 4 58.81 -20.60 19.20
CA GLN A 4 59.10 -19.33 19.84
C GLN A 4 60.61 -19.05 19.95
N VAL A 5 61.47 -20.06 19.78
CA VAL A 5 62.92 -19.90 19.83
C VAL A 5 63.45 -19.64 18.43
N ARG A 6 63.87 -18.39 18.17
CA ARG A 6 64.46 -17.94 16.91
C ARG A 6 65.79 -17.26 17.18
N GLU A 7 66.85 -17.76 16.58
CA GLU A 7 68.19 -17.20 16.70
C GLU A 7 68.71 -16.71 15.35
N ALA A 8 69.57 -15.69 15.38
CA ALA A 8 70.15 -15.10 14.18
C ALA A 8 71.29 -15.94 13.58
N GLN A 9 71.86 -16.86 14.37
CA GLN A 9 72.99 -17.69 13.97
C GLN A 9 72.56 -19.17 13.98
N PRO A 10 73.11 -20.01 13.08
CA PRO A 10 72.84 -21.44 13.11
C PRO A 10 73.41 -22.07 14.38
N GLY A 11 72.59 -22.87 15.06
CA GLY A 11 72.93 -23.52 16.32
C GLY A 11 71.86 -24.52 16.75
N SER A 12 72.08 -25.16 17.89
CA SER A 12 71.14 -26.12 18.47
C SER A 12 70.20 -25.44 19.45
N CYS A 13 68.92 -25.84 19.46
CA CYS A 13 67.90 -25.24 20.30
C CYS A 13 68.25 -25.41 21.80
N PRO A 14 68.34 -24.33 22.59
CA PRO A 14 68.75 -24.37 24.01
C PRO A 14 67.79 -25.14 24.92
N ILE A 15 66.56 -25.44 24.47
CA ILE A 15 65.55 -26.16 25.25
C ILE A 15 65.65 -27.67 25.05
N CYS A 16 65.85 -28.13 23.81
CA CYS A 16 65.74 -29.56 23.47
C CYS A 16 66.93 -30.11 22.68
N GLY A 17 67.98 -29.33 22.45
CA GLY A 17 69.25 -29.77 21.87
C GLY A 17 69.22 -30.16 20.39
N MET A 18 68.07 -30.06 19.72
CA MET A 18 67.94 -30.33 18.28
C MET A 18 68.34 -29.10 17.45
N ASP A 19 68.90 -29.32 16.26
CA ASP A 19 69.37 -28.24 15.39
C ASP A 19 68.24 -27.32 14.88
N LEU A 20 68.52 -26.02 14.83
CA LEU A 20 67.60 -25.02 14.31
C LEU A 20 67.44 -25.16 12.79
N VAL A 21 66.20 -25.31 12.35
CA VAL A 21 65.86 -25.34 10.92
C VAL A 21 65.76 -23.92 10.38
N LYS A 22 66.47 -23.63 9.28
CA LYS A 22 66.48 -22.31 8.65
C LYS A 22 65.08 -21.96 8.14
N THR A 23 64.49 -20.90 8.67
CA THR A 23 63.24 -20.31 8.14
C THR A 23 63.60 -19.08 7.33
N SER A 24 63.15 -19.00 6.08
CA SER A 24 63.34 -17.81 5.25
C SER A 24 62.50 -16.69 5.84
N SER A 25 63.16 -15.72 6.49
CA SER A 25 62.54 -14.43 6.76
C SER A 25 61.98 -13.88 5.46
N ARG A 26 60.73 -13.42 5.51
CA ARG A 26 60.05 -12.59 4.49
C ARG A 26 61.09 -11.75 3.74
N PRO A 27 61.21 -11.82 2.40
CA PRO A 27 62.17 -11.00 1.70
C PRO A 27 61.79 -9.54 1.96
N ALA A 28 62.57 -8.88 2.80
CA ALA A 28 62.69 -7.43 2.73
C ALA A 28 63.21 -7.18 1.32
N VAL A 29 62.32 -6.73 0.44
CA VAL A 29 62.64 -6.45 -0.94
C VAL A 29 63.74 -5.39 -0.93
N LYS A 30 64.99 -5.83 -1.14
CA LYS A 30 66.08 -4.93 -1.49
C LYS A 30 65.84 -4.54 -2.94
N MET A 31 64.96 -3.56 -3.17
CA MET A 31 64.81 -2.98 -4.51
C MET A 31 66.04 -2.13 -4.80
N THR A 32 66.55 -2.27 -6.02
CA THR A 32 67.59 -1.38 -6.56
C THR A 32 66.93 -0.07 -7.00
N PRO A 33 67.65 1.07 -6.96
CA PRO A 33 67.09 2.37 -7.38
C PRO A 33 66.56 2.41 -8.83
N ALA A 34 66.92 1.43 -9.66
CA ALA A 34 66.53 1.35 -11.06
C ALA A 34 65.09 0.84 -11.29
N GLU A 35 64.51 0.08 -10.36
CA GLU A 35 63.12 -0.42 -10.47
C GLU A 35 62.10 0.57 -9.91
N MET A 36 62.56 1.63 -9.22
CA MET A 36 61.74 2.71 -8.66
C MET A 36 61.26 3.74 -9.70
N ALA A 37 61.80 3.73 -10.93
CA ALA A 37 61.46 4.69 -11.97
C ALA A 37 60.31 4.23 -12.90
N ALA A 38 59.82 2.99 -12.76
CA ALA A 38 58.83 2.38 -13.64
C ALA A 38 57.45 2.17 -13.01
N MET A 39 57.10 2.90 -11.94
CA MET A 39 55.76 2.83 -11.34
C MET A 39 55.07 4.21 -11.28
N PRO A 40 53.77 4.28 -11.66
CA PRO A 40 53.01 5.52 -11.60
C PRO A 40 52.81 5.98 -10.15
N ALA A 41 52.99 7.28 -9.94
CA ALA A 41 52.85 7.93 -8.64
C ALA A 41 51.41 7.83 -8.11
N GLY A 42 51.24 7.02 -7.07
CA GLY A 42 50.01 6.91 -6.29
C GLY A 42 50.16 5.76 -5.31
N ASN A 43 50.42 6.06 -4.03
CA ASN A 43 50.69 5.06 -3.01
C ASN A 43 49.40 4.73 -2.22
N PRO A 44 48.76 3.56 -2.44
CA PRO A 44 47.81 2.97 -1.48
C PRO A 44 48.40 1.79 -0.70
N ALA A 45 49.71 1.54 -0.71
CA ALA A 45 50.24 0.26 -0.22
C ALA A 45 50.38 0.13 1.31
N ALA A 46 49.95 1.12 2.11
CA ALA A 46 50.04 1.07 3.57
C ALA A 46 48.77 0.54 4.27
N ASN A 47 47.62 0.52 3.60
CA ASN A 47 46.33 0.10 4.20
C ASN A 47 45.62 -1.02 3.42
N ASP A 48 46.28 -1.61 2.42
CA ASP A 48 45.71 -2.68 1.60
C ASP A 48 46.04 -4.06 2.19
N LEU A 49 45.00 -4.83 2.50
CA LEU A 49 45.11 -6.23 2.91
C LEU A 49 45.04 -7.12 1.66
N ILE A 50 46.13 -7.80 1.34
CA ILE A 50 46.18 -8.76 0.23
C ILE A 50 45.73 -10.14 0.73
N LEU A 51 44.68 -10.69 0.12
CA LEU A 51 44.15 -12.02 0.43
C LEU A 51 44.37 -12.98 -0.75
N THR A 52 44.63 -14.24 -0.42
CA THR A 52 44.71 -15.33 -1.42
C THR A 52 43.32 -15.84 -1.79
N ALA A 53 43.16 -16.42 -3.00
CA ALA A 53 41.87 -16.94 -3.47
C ALA A 53 41.21 -17.93 -2.49
N GLN A 54 42.02 -18.80 -1.86
CA GLN A 54 41.55 -19.76 -0.86
C GLN A 54 41.02 -19.06 0.41
N GLN A 55 41.61 -17.93 0.82
CA GLN A 55 41.16 -17.16 1.98
C GLN A 55 39.86 -16.40 1.70
N LEU A 56 39.66 -15.95 0.46
CA LEU A 56 38.38 -15.36 0.02
C LEU A 56 37.25 -16.40 0.04
N GLU A 57 37.51 -17.61 -0.45
CA GLU A 57 36.54 -18.71 -0.45
C GLU A 57 36.19 -19.20 0.95
N LEU A 58 37.19 -19.50 1.79
CA LEU A 58 36.98 -19.94 3.17
C LEU A 58 36.37 -18.84 4.05
N GLY A 59 36.69 -17.58 3.76
CA GLY A 59 36.15 -16.41 4.45
C GLY A 59 34.73 -16.03 4.02
N ASN A 60 34.16 -16.68 3.00
CA ASN A 60 32.85 -16.37 2.42
C ASN A 60 32.66 -14.86 2.17
N ILE A 61 33.72 -14.23 1.65
CA ILE A 61 33.75 -12.78 1.48
C ILE A 61 32.85 -12.42 0.29
N ARG A 62 31.83 -11.61 0.55
CA ARG A 62 30.92 -11.09 -0.49
C ARG A 62 31.23 -9.61 -0.72
N VAL A 63 31.35 -9.25 -1.99
CA VAL A 63 31.53 -7.86 -2.39
C VAL A 63 30.22 -7.35 -3.00
N GLN A 64 29.89 -6.10 -2.69
CA GLN A 64 28.80 -5.38 -3.35
C GLN A 64 29.40 -4.11 -3.92
N THR A 65 29.20 -3.88 -5.22
CA THR A 65 29.61 -2.64 -5.87
C THR A 65 28.74 -1.50 -5.35
N ILE A 66 29.37 -0.48 -4.76
CA ILE A 66 28.68 0.75 -4.33
C ILE A 66 28.62 1.68 -5.55
N GLY A 67 27.43 1.88 -6.11
CA GLY A 67 27.19 2.85 -7.18
C GLY A 67 26.65 4.16 -6.60
N ASN A 68 27.13 5.30 -7.13
CA ASN A 68 26.57 6.60 -6.81
C ASN A 68 25.30 6.82 -7.66
N GLY A 69 24.16 6.38 -7.12
CA GLY A 69 22.84 6.71 -7.63
C GLY A 69 22.35 5.80 -8.77
N THR A 70 21.16 5.26 -8.54
CA THR A 70 20.26 4.61 -9.51
C THR A 70 20.88 3.46 -10.32
N ASP A 71 20.59 2.24 -9.85
CA ASP A 71 20.52 1.02 -10.65
C ASP A 71 21.82 0.25 -10.90
N SER A 72 22.06 -0.74 -10.03
CA SER A 72 22.80 -1.95 -10.42
C SER A 72 22.18 -3.21 -9.79
N SER A 73 20.92 -3.45 -10.15
CA SER A 73 20.41 -4.80 -10.37
C SER A 73 20.22 -4.97 -11.87
N PRO A 74 20.80 -5.97 -12.54
CA PRO A 74 20.71 -6.11 -14.00
C PRO A 74 19.36 -6.68 -14.46
N ALA A 75 18.26 -6.42 -13.73
CA ALA A 75 16.93 -6.97 -14.01
C ALA A 75 15.76 -6.02 -13.71
N ALA A 76 15.98 -4.70 -13.58
CA ALA A 76 14.88 -3.73 -13.50
C ALA A 76 15.25 -2.43 -14.23
N SER A 77 14.29 -1.95 -15.03
CA SER A 77 14.35 -0.79 -15.92
C SER A 77 14.91 0.49 -15.26
N PRO A 78 15.62 1.37 -15.99
CA PRO A 78 16.40 2.47 -15.44
C PRO A 78 15.59 3.77 -15.19
N ALA A 79 14.48 3.72 -14.45
CA ALA A 79 13.63 4.91 -14.26
C ALA A 79 13.14 5.20 -12.84
N GLU A 80 13.34 4.34 -11.85
CA GLU A 80 12.71 4.52 -10.54
C GLU A 80 13.70 4.26 -9.42
N ALA A 81 14.32 5.36 -8.93
CA ALA A 81 14.84 5.40 -7.57
C ALA A 81 13.78 4.82 -6.60
N PRO A 82 14.17 4.11 -5.52
CA PRO A 82 13.20 3.54 -4.61
C PRO A 82 12.44 4.69 -3.94
N ALA A 83 11.25 4.99 -4.46
CA ALA A 83 10.32 5.89 -3.81
C ALA A 83 10.09 5.35 -2.39
N PRO A 84 10.03 6.20 -1.36
CA PRO A 84 9.76 5.75 -0.01
C PRO A 84 8.44 4.96 -0.02
N GLN A 85 8.53 3.64 0.21
CA GLN A 85 7.36 2.78 0.31
C GLN A 85 6.67 3.09 1.64
N ALA A 86 5.75 4.06 1.62
CA ALA A 86 4.95 4.41 2.78
C ALA A 86 3.72 3.50 2.84
N VAL A 87 3.62 2.70 3.91
CA VAL A 87 2.43 1.89 4.19
C VAL A 87 1.39 2.78 4.87
N LEU A 88 0.32 3.11 4.16
CA LEU A 88 -0.79 3.92 4.67
C LEU A 88 -1.93 2.99 5.10
N THR A 89 -2.34 3.09 6.35
CA THR A 89 -3.55 2.45 6.86
C THR A 89 -4.75 3.36 6.66
N GLY A 90 -5.86 2.84 6.14
CA GLY A 90 -7.10 3.57 5.96
C GLY A 90 -8.30 2.75 6.42
N THR A 91 -9.43 3.42 6.65
CA THR A 91 -10.71 2.78 6.95
C THR A 91 -11.64 2.92 5.75
N VAL A 92 -12.45 1.89 5.49
CA VAL A 92 -13.48 1.94 4.46
C VAL A 92 -14.71 2.59 5.05
N THR A 93 -15.11 3.74 4.51
CA THR A 93 -16.32 4.45 4.91
C THR A 93 -17.38 4.38 3.82
N ALA A 94 -18.65 4.55 4.21
CA ALA A 94 -19.74 4.62 3.25
C ALA A 94 -19.61 5.87 2.38
N ASP A 95 -19.84 5.72 1.08
CA ASP A 95 -19.84 6.83 0.14
C ASP A 95 -21.07 7.72 0.39
N ALA A 96 -20.84 8.95 0.86
CA ALA A 96 -21.90 9.91 1.12
C ALA A 96 -22.69 10.30 -0.15
N GLN A 97 -22.07 10.22 -1.34
CA GLN A 97 -22.75 10.52 -2.61
C GLN A 97 -23.71 9.40 -3.03
N ARG A 98 -23.52 8.18 -2.51
CA ARG A 98 -24.37 7.02 -2.79
C ARG A 98 -25.32 6.68 -1.64
N THR A 99 -25.32 7.47 -0.58
CA THR A 99 -26.17 7.28 0.60
C THR A 99 -27.37 8.22 0.50
N GLN A 100 -28.59 7.67 0.44
CA GLN A 100 -29.83 8.43 0.41
C GLN A 100 -30.70 8.07 1.62
N SER A 101 -31.35 9.07 2.21
CA SER A 101 -32.37 8.89 3.24
C SER A 101 -33.75 9.01 2.61
N ILE A 102 -34.60 8.00 2.80
CA ILE A 102 -35.97 7.98 2.26
C ILE A 102 -36.92 8.28 3.42
N SER A 103 -37.60 9.43 3.34
CA SER A 103 -38.68 9.80 4.24
C SER A 103 -40.04 9.60 3.58
N SER A 104 -41.07 9.34 4.39
CA SER A 104 -42.45 9.39 3.90
C SER A 104 -42.83 10.82 3.57
N ARG A 105 -43.51 11.02 2.43
CA ARG A 105 -44.04 12.34 2.05
C ARG A 105 -45.32 12.70 2.79
N VAL A 106 -46.03 11.70 3.30
CA VAL A 106 -47.29 11.87 4.02
C VAL A 106 -47.23 11.18 5.37
N ALA A 107 -47.86 11.80 6.37
CA ALA A 107 -48.08 11.21 7.68
C ALA A 107 -49.07 10.04 7.59
N GLY A 108 -48.81 8.97 8.36
CA GLY A 108 -49.68 7.81 8.38
C GLY A 108 -49.18 6.72 9.31
N ARG A 109 -49.98 5.66 9.43
CA ARG A 109 -49.66 4.46 10.22
C ARG A 109 -48.96 3.45 9.32
N VAL A 110 -47.80 2.95 9.75
CA VAL A 110 -47.11 1.85 9.05
C VAL A 110 -47.94 0.58 9.20
N GLU A 111 -48.31 -0.03 8.07
CA GLU A 111 -49.06 -1.29 8.06
C GLU A 111 -48.13 -2.50 8.01
N GLN A 112 -47.13 -2.46 7.13
CA GLN A 112 -46.19 -3.57 6.96
C GLN A 112 -44.77 -3.05 6.71
N LEU A 113 -43.82 -3.63 7.43
CA LEU A 113 -42.39 -3.39 7.26
C LEU A 113 -41.76 -4.58 6.52
N TYR A 114 -41.32 -4.38 5.29
CA TYR A 114 -40.66 -5.40 4.47
C TYR A 114 -39.18 -5.55 4.84
N VAL A 115 -38.52 -4.43 5.18
CA VAL A 115 -37.12 -4.40 5.59
C VAL A 115 -37.06 -4.16 7.10
N ARG A 116 -36.66 -5.18 7.85
CA ARG A 116 -36.70 -5.15 9.33
C ARG A 116 -35.35 -4.93 9.99
N GLN A 117 -34.25 -5.04 9.22
CA GLN A 117 -32.89 -5.07 9.74
C GLN A 117 -31.95 -4.30 8.81
N THR A 118 -30.94 -3.66 9.40
CA THR A 118 -29.89 -2.96 8.67
C THR A 118 -28.94 -3.97 8.03
N GLY A 119 -28.40 -3.63 6.84
CA GLY A 119 -27.48 -4.49 6.09
C GLY A 119 -28.15 -5.50 5.14
N GLN A 120 -29.48 -5.50 5.04
CA GLN A 120 -30.18 -6.30 4.04
C GLN A 120 -29.90 -5.77 2.62
N LEU A 121 -29.46 -6.65 1.72
CA LEU A 121 -29.23 -6.30 0.31
C LEU A 121 -30.56 -6.11 -0.41
N LEU A 122 -30.76 -4.94 -1.01
CA LEU A 122 -31.98 -4.56 -1.72
C LEU A 122 -31.66 -4.18 -3.16
N ARG A 123 -32.58 -4.51 -4.08
CA ARG A 123 -32.52 -4.03 -5.47
C ARG A 123 -33.32 -2.75 -5.61
N ARG A 124 -32.99 -1.94 -6.62
CA ARG A 124 -33.77 -0.73 -6.93
C ARG A 124 -35.23 -1.09 -7.20
N GLY A 125 -36.14 -0.41 -6.51
CA GLY A 125 -37.59 -0.67 -6.59
C GLY A 125 -38.13 -1.70 -5.59
N ALA A 126 -37.27 -2.29 -4.73
CA ALA A 126 -37.76 -3.16 -3.67
C ALA A 126 -38.62 -2.38 -2.66
N PRO A 127 -39.78 -2.91 -2.23
CA PRO A 127 -40.63 -2.25 -1.25
C PRO A 127 -39.94 -2.24 0.13
N LEU A 128 -39.98 -1.09 0.81
CA LEU A 128 -39.40 -0.92 2.14
C LEU A 128 -40.45 -1.07 3.24
N PHE A 129 -41.56 -0.34 3.10
CA PHE A 129 -42.69 -0.34 4.02
C PHE A 129 -43.97 0.07 3.29
N SER A 130 -45.13 -0.30 3.84
CA SER A 130 -46.45 0.23 3.46
C SER A 130 -46.99 1.15 4.56
N VAL A 131 -47.61 2.26 4.16
CA VAL A 131 -48.22 3.23 5.08
C VAL A 131 -49.66 3.47 4.67
N TYR A 132 -50.54 3.44 5.66
CA TYR A 132 -51.89 3.94 5.56
C TYR A 132 -51.95 5.40 6.01
N SER A 133 -52.47 6.28 5.16
CA SER A 133 -52.64 7.70 5.47
C SER A 133 -54.11 8.12 5.30
N GLU A 134 -54.73 8.49 6.42
CA GLU A 134 -56.12 8.99 6.45
C GLU A 134 -56.28 10.29 5.63
N GLN A 135 -55.25 11.14 5.65
CA GLN A 135 -55.25 12.39 4.90
C GLN A 135 -55.26 12.16 3.39
N LEU A 136 -54.43 11.22 2.88
CA LEU A 136 -54.43 10.87 1.46
C LEU A 136 -55.75 10.21 1.05
N GLU A 137 -56.29 9.33 1.88
CA GLU A 137 -57.55 8.66 1.58
C GLU A 137 -58.70 9.67 1.47
N THR A 138 -58.74 10.66 2.37
CA THR A 138 -59.74 11.74 2.34
C THR A 138 -59.63 12.56 1.05
N LEU A 139 -58.42 13.01 0.70
CA LEU A 139 -58.19 13.79 -0.52
C LEU A 139 -58.47 12.99 -1.79
N GLN A 140 -58.18 11.69 -1.79
CA GLN A 140 -58.51 10.80 -2.91
C GLN A 140 -60.03 10.68 -3.07
N ARG A 141 -60.78 10.50 -1.97
CA ARG A 141 -62.25 10.47 -2.01
C ARG A 141 -62.82 11.79 -2.53
N GLU A 142 -62.30 12.93 -2.08
CA GLU A 142 -62.70 14.25 -2.57
C GLU A 142 -62.46 14.39 -4.08
N TYR A 143 -61.29 13.98 -4.58
CA TYR A 143 -60.96 14.01 -6.01
C TYR A 143 -61.88 13.11 -6.82
N LEU A 144 -62.13 11.88 -6.37
CA LEU A 144 -63.01 10.95 -7.06
C LEU A 144 -64.46 11.46 -7.12
N LEU A 145 -64.92 12.12 -6.05
CA LEU A 145 -66.25 12.74 -6.01
C LEU A 145 -66.34 13.93 -6.96
N ALA A 146 -65.33 14.80 -7.00
CA ALA A 146 -65.25 15.93 -7.93
C ALA A 146 -65.21 15.45 -9.40
N LEU A 147 -64.44 14.40 -9.69
CA LEU A 147 -64.36 13.79 -11.01
C LEU A 147 -65.70 13.17 -11.44
N ALA A 148 -66.39 12.50 -10.53
CA ALA A 148 -67.71 11.95 -10.81
C ALA A 148 -68.75 13.04 -11.13
N GLN A 149 -68.69 14.18 -10.44
CA GLN A 149 -69.57 15.33 -10.70
C GLN A 149 -69.30 15.97 -12.07
N ASP A 150 -68.03 16.18 -12.43
CA ASP A 150 -67.64 16.71 -13.75
C ASP A 150 -68.11 15.82 -14.91
N LEU A 151 -68.08 14.50 -14.72
CA LEU A 151 -68.56 13.54 -15.73
C LEU A 151 -70.09 13.53 -15.86
N GLN A 152 -70.83 13.77 -14.78
CA GLN A 152 -72.30 13.79 -14.80
C GLN A 152 -72.87 15.13 -15.25
N VAL A 153 -72.23 16.23 -14.84
CA VAL A 153 -72.68 17.60 -15.08
C VAL A 153 -71.56 18.35 -15.79
N ALA A 154 -71.74 18.63 -17.07
CA ALA A 154 -70.78 19.33 -17.91
C ALA A 154 -70.77 20.86 -17.63
N GLU A 155 -70.47 21.24 -16.39
CA GLU A 155 -70.22 22.62 -15.98
C GLU A 155 -68.73 22.88 -15.74
N PRO A 156 -68.20 24.05 -16.15
CA PRO A 156 -66.79 24.38 -16.00
C PRO A 156 -66.32 24.46 -14.54
N THR A 157 -67.24 24.74 -13.61
CA THR A 157 -66.95 24.80 -12.18
C THR A 157 -66.45 23.45 -11.64
N TYR A 158 -67.08 22.34 -12.02
CA TYR A 158 -66.68 21.01 -11.55
C TYR A 158 -65.31 20.60 -12.09
N ARG A 159 -64.97 20.98 -13.33
CA ARG A 159 -63.59 20.83 -13.86
C ARG A 159 -62.56 21.52 -12.99
N HIS A 160 -62.80 22.78 -12.63
CA HIS A 160 -61.87 23.52 -11.77
C HIS A 160 -61.72 22.88 -10.38
N PHE A 161 -62.80 22.35 -9.81
CA PHE A 161 -62.74 21.59 -8.55
C PHE A 161 -61.93 20.29 -8.69
N ALA A 162 -62.10 19.54 -9.79
CA ALA A 162 -61.34 18.33 -10.07
C ALA A 162 -59.84 18.63 -10.27
N GLU A 163 -59.51 19.70 -10.99
CA GLU A 163 -58.13 20.16 -11.18
C GLU A 163 -57.48 20.60 -9.86
N ALA A 164 -58.21 21.35 -9.03
CA ALA A 164 -57.71 21.82 -7.74
C ALA A 164 -57.44 20.67 -6.76
N THR A 165 -58.34 19.68 -6.70
CA THR A 165 -58.16 18.48 -5.88
C THR A 165 -57.02 17.60 -6.39
N ALA A 166 -56.84 17.48 -7.71
CA ALA A 166 -55.68 16.82 -8.31
C ALA A 166 -54.35 17.52 -7.98
N GLN A 167 -54.33 18.87 -7.98
CA GLN A 167 -53.16 19.63 -7.55
C GLN A 167 -52.83 19.40 -6.07
N LYS A 168 -53.83 19.38 -5.17
CA LYS A 168 -53.62 19.06 -3.75
C LYS A 168 -52.95 17.70 -3.55
N LEU A 169 -53.40 16.68 -4.28
CA LEU A 169 -52.79 15.34 -4.23
C LEU A 169 -51.34 15.35 -4.72
N ARG A 170 -51.04 16.04 -5.84
CA ARG A 170 -49.67 16.17 -6.35
C ARG A 170 -48.71 16.86 -5.38
N LEU A 171 -49.20 17.83 -4.60
CA LEU A 171 -48.36 18.52 -3.61
C LEU A 171 -47.93 17.61 -2.47
N LEU A 172 -48.66 16.54 -2.20
CA LEU A 172 -48.32 15.53 -1.18
C LEU A 172 -47.35 14.46 -1.67
N GLY A 173 -46.99 14.44 -2.96
CA GLY A 173 -46.03 13.50 -3.54
C GLY A 173 -46.50 12.79 -4.78
#